data_AF-A0A0K3BLX8-F1
#
_entry.id   AF-A0A0K3BLX8-F1
#
_cell.length_a   1.000
_cell.length_b   1.000
_cell.length_c   1.000
_cell.angle_alpha   90.00
_cell.angle_beta   90.00
_cell.angle_gamma   90.00
#
_symmetry.space_group_name_H-M   'P 1'
#
loop_
_entity.id
_entity.type
_entity.pdbx_description
1 polymer ?
#
loop_
_entity_poly.entity_id
_entity_poly.type
_entity_poly.pdbx_seq_one_letter_code
_entity_poly.pdbx_strand_id
1 'polypeptide(L)'
;MSANIDKVLLRRAAMMWAFVVQLQADRLYESVSEFNTAAIDQEFLDARAKGRLPDDWKPYVQEKVGSGLSWAVAWTAGADHYFFLSAAAQLHKCVSRLSDDGLPEPPNARMIMLLRNFTEHWEDPAGRSAVELRTTIPDAVPGRLAYTKHDIEIEGVSMYGIVEWSTDAARQCRANRRELAGLEPTRRT
;
A
#
# COMPACT_ATOMS: atom_id res chain seq x y z
N MET A 1 4.01 -15.61 -30.48
CA MET A 1 4.15 -16.37 -29.22
C MET A 1 2.80 -16.99 -28.92
N SER A 2 2.74 -18.23 -28.42
CA SER A 2 1.44 -18.86 -28.14
C SER A 2 0.81 -18.19 -26.91
N ALA A 3 -0.50 -17.94 -26.94
CA ALA A 3 -1.25 -17.28 -25.85
C ALA A 3 -1.05 -17.96 -24.48
N ASN A 4 -0.63 -19.23 -24.48
CA ASN A 4 -0.39 -20.00 -23.27
C ASN A 4 0.93 -19.61 -22.56
N ILE A 5 1.97 -19.24 -23.32
CA ILE A 5 3.23 -18.73 -22.76
C ILE A 5 2.99 -17.40 -22.04
N ASP A 6 2.15 -16.54 -22.63
CA ASP A 6 1.82 -15.23 -22.07
C ASP A 6 1.06 -15.36 -20.75
N LYS A 7 0.10 -16.30 -20.65
CA LYS A 7 -0.63 -16.57 -19.39
C LYS A 7 0.28 -17.11 -18.29
N VAL A 8 1.24 -17.98 -18.60
CA VAL A 8 2.21 -18.48 -17.60
C VAL A 8 3.11 -17.36 -17.07
N LEU A 9 3.57 -16.47 -17.95
CA LEU A 9 4.37 -15.32 -17.55
C LEU A 9 3.56 -14.34 -16.70
N LEU A 10 2.31 -14.06 -17.05
CA LEU A 10 1.41 -13.21 -16.28
C LEU A 10 1.15 -13.77 -14.87
N ARG A 11 0.92 -15.07 -14.71
CA ARG A 11 0.77 -15.70 -13.38
C ARG A 11 2.04 -15.59 -12.55
N ARG A 12 3.22 -15.74 -13.17
CA ARG A 12 4.50 -15.55 -12.48
C ARG A 12 4.67 -14.11 -12.02
N ALA A 13 4.34 -13.15 -12.89
CA ALA A 13 4.37 -11.74 -12.55
C ALA A 13 3.37 -11.41 -11.43
N ALA A 14 2.15 -11.95 -11.46
CA ALA A 14 1.16 -11.78 -10.40
C ALA A 14 1.69 -12.32 -9.05
N MET A 15 2.27 -13.52 -9.01
CA MET A 15 2.86 -14.06 -7.77
C MET A 15 4.03 -13.22 -7.26
N MET A 16 4.88 -12.70 -8.17
CA MET A 16 5.97 -11.79 -7.80
C MET A 16 5.42 -10.49 -7.20
N TRP A 17 4.45 -9.86 -7.85
CA TRP A 17 3.86 -8.63 -7.35
C TRP A 17 3.09 -8.81 -6.05
N ALA A 18 2.44 -9.95 -5.83
CA ALA A 18 1.84 -10.28 -4.54
C ALA A 18 2.89 -10.36 -3.41
N PHE A 19 4.07 -10.93 -3.68
CA PHE A 19 5.18 -10.90 -2.74
C PHE A 19 5.69 -9.47 -2.48
N VAL A 20 5.79 -8.66 -3.54
CA VAL A 20 6.20 -7.25 -3.39
C VAL A 20 5.16 -6.46 -2.59
N VAL A 21 3.86 -6.71 -2.76
CA VAL A 21 2.80 -6.10 -1.93
C VAL A 21 3.01 -6.39 -0.46
N GLN A 22 3.28 -7.65 -0.09
CA GLN A 22 3.57 -8.02 1.30
C GLN A 22 4.80 -7.30 1.84
N LEU A 23 5.91 -7.31 1.09
CA LEU A 23 7.14 -6.62 1.47
C LEU A 23 6.94 -5.11 1.68
N GLN A 24 6.16 -4.46 0.80
CA GLN A 24 5.87 -3.03 0.93
C GLN A 24 4.88 -2.74 2.05
N ALA A 25 3.97 -3.66 2.38
CA ALA A 25 3.08 -3.52 3.53
C ALA A 25 3.87 -3.51 4.84
N ASP A 26 4.85 -4.42 4.99
CA ASP A 26 5.71 -4.48 6.18
C ASP A 26 6.51 -3.18 6.34
N ARG A 27 7.15 -2.71 5.25
CA ARG A 27 7.88 -1.44 5.24
C ARG A 27 7.00 -0.25 5.57
N LEU A 28 5.83 -0.18 4.96
CA LEU A 28 4.86 0.87 5.19
C LEU A 28 4.42 0.89 6.65
N TYR A 29 4.11 -0.28 7.22
CA TYR A 29 3.73 -0.37 8.64
C TYR A 29 4.82 0.19 9.56
N GLU A 30 6.09 -0.18 9.32
CA GLU A 30 7.22 0.33 10.10
C GLU A 30 7.38 1.84 9.98
N SER A 31 7.43 2.38 8.76
CA SER A 31 7.67 3.82 8.55
C SER A 31 6.49 4.68 9.00
N VAL A 32 5.26 4.17 8.89
CA VAL A 32 4.05 4.83 9.39
C VAL A 32 3.98 4.80 10.92
N SER A 33 4.39 3.70 11.55
CA SER A 33 4.53 3.63 13.02
C SER A 33 5.58 4.61 13.54
N GLU A 34 6.71 4.73 12.85
CA GLU A 34 7.75 5.72 13.16
C GLU A 34 7.22 7.15 13.00
N PHE A 35 6.55 7.43 11.88
CA PHE A 35 5.92 8.73 11.62
C PHE A 35 4.91 9.11 12.70
N ASN A 36 4.03 8.19 13.10
CA ASN A 36 3.03 8.45 14.12
C ASN A 36 3.67 8.74 15.48
N THR A 37 4.69 7.96 15.86
CA THR A 37 5.45 8.20 17.10
C THR A 37 6.10 9.58 17.09
N ALA A 38 6.75 9.94 15.98
CA ALA A 38 7.39 11.24 15.81
C ALA A 38 6.39 12.41 15.80
N ALA A 39 5.18 12.20 15.26
CA ALA A 39 4.10 13.19 15.27
C ALA A 39 3.57 13.43 16.69
N ILE A 40 3.34 12.36 17.47
CA ILE A 40 2.94 12.46 18.89
C ILE A 40 4.02 13.20 19.69
N ASP A 41 5.29 12.84 19.49
CA ASP A 41 6.42 13.51 20.12
C ASP A 41 6.46 15.01 19.78
N GLN A 42 6.21 15.37 18.51
CA GLN A 42 6.13 16.75 18.07
C GLN A 42 5.01 17.52 18.78
N GLU A 43 3.84 16.92 18.99
CA GLU A 43 2.74 17.54 19.74
C GLU A 43 3.13 17.88 21.18
N PHE A 44 3.89 16.99 21.85
CA PHE A 44 4.41 17.24 23.19
C PHE A 44 5.45 18.37 23.20
N LEU A 45 6.37 18.39 22.23
CA LEU A 45 7.36 19.47 22.09
C LEU A 45 6.66 20.83 21.87
N ASP A 46 5.65 20.85 21.01
CA ASP A 46 4.83 22.02 20.72
C ASP A 46 4.05 22.51 21.95
N ALA A 47 3.43 21.58 22.69
CA ALA A 47 2.70 21.89 23.93
C ALA A 47 3.64 22.47 25.00
N ARG A 48 4.86 21.94 25.12
CA ARG A 48 5.90 22.48 25.99
C ARG A 48 6.30 23.90 25.57
N ALA A 49 6.60 24.12 24.29
CA ALA A 49 7.00 25.42 23.76
C ALA A 49 5.91 26.49 23.96
N LYS A 50 4.64 26.09 23.92
CA LYS A 50 3.47 26.95 24.16
C LYS A 50 3.12 27.11 25.64
N GLY A 51 3.89 26.54 26.57
CA GLY A 51 3.64 26.61 28.02
C GLY A 51 2.36 25.91 28.46
N ARG A 52 1.86 24.94 27.67
CA ARG A 52 0.60 24.21 27.95
C ARG A 52 0.81 22.94 28.77
N LEU A 53 2.05 22.53 28.99
CA LEU A 53 2.37 21.37 29.81
C LEU A 53 2.67 21.77 31.26
N PRO A 54 2.17 21.00 32.24
CA PRO A 54 2.55 21.14 33.64
C PRO A 54 4.07 21.06 33.86
N ASP A 55 4.58 21.76 34.89
CA ASP A 55 6.02 21.83 35.17
C ASP A 55 6.65 20.48 35.56
N ASP A 56 5.87 19.59 36.18
CA ASP A 56 6.24 18.23 36.56
C ASP A 56 6.40 17.28 35.35
N TRP A 57 5.88 17.67 34.18
CA TRP A 57 6.07 16.91 32.93
C TRP A 57 7.38 17.24 32.21
N LYS A 58 8.12 18.28 32.64
CA LYS A 58 9.39 18.68 32.00
C LYS A 58 10.44 17.56 31.95
N PRO A 59 10.67 16.76 33.03
CA PRO A 59 11.62 15.65 32.98
C PRO A 59 11.17 14.56 32.00
N TYR A 60 9.87 14.26 31.96
CA TYR A 60 9.29 13.28 31.03
C TYR A 60 9.54 13.69 29.57
N VAL A 61 9.29 14.96 29.23
CA VAL A 61 9.54 15.48 27.87
C VAL A 61 11.03 15.48 27.52
N GLN A 62 11.94 15.65 28.49
CA GLN A 62 13.38 15.58 28.22
C GLN A 62 13.91 14.16 28.06
N GLU A 63 13.29 13.17 28.71
CA GLU A 63 13.78 11.79 28.73
C GLU A 63 13.09 10.88 27.71
N LYS A 64 11.80 11.12 27.41
CA LYS A 64 10.95 10.19 26.65
C LYS A 64 10.55 10.67 25.26
N VAL A 65 10.55 11.98 25.02
CA VAL A 65 10.18 12.54 23.71
C VAL A 65 11.42 12.55 22.82
N GLY A 66 11.33 11.87 21.67
CA GLY A 66 12.41 11.78 20.68
C GLY A 66 12.64 13.09 19.91
N SER A 67 13.29 13.01 18.76
CA SER A 67 13.66 14.18 17.93
C SER A 67 12.48 14.88 17.22
N GLY A 68 11.23 14.59 17.60
CA GLY A 68 10.03 15.12 16.94
C GLY A 68 9.93 14.71 15.46
N LEU A 69 9.01 15.35 14.74
CA LEU A 69 8.75 15.02 13.35
C LEU A 69 9.80 15.66 12.42
N SER A 70 10.61 14.83 11.78
CA SER A 70 11.58 15.28 10.78
C SER A 70 11.05 15.14 9.35
N TRP A 71 11.59 15.95 8.43
CA TRP A 71 11.28 15.82 7.01
C TRP A 71 11.62 14.43 6.46
N ALA A 72 12.71 13.81 6.92
CA ALA A 72 13.12 12.48 6.49
C ALA A 72 12.10 11.40 6.89
N VAL A 73 11.56 11.48 8.11
CA VAL A 73 10.53 10.53 8.60
C VAL A 73 9.24 10.68 7.79
N ALA A 74 8.79 11.92 7.56
CA ALA A 74 7.62 12.20 6.73
C ALA A 74 7.81 11.71 5.29
N TRP A 75 9.00 11.93 4.72
CA TRP A 75 9.31 11.51 3.36
C TRP A 75 9.35 9.99 3.20
N THR A 76 9.95 9.26 4.15
CA THR A 76 10.02 7.80 4.13
C THR A 76 8.62 7.18 4.17
N ALA A 77 7.75 7.63 5.09
CA ALA A 77 6.37 7.16 5.16
C ALA A 77 5.60 7.43 3.85
N GLY A 78 5.77 8.62 3.27
CA GLY A 78 5.18 8.97 1.97
C GLY A 78 5.69 8.10 0.82
N ALA A 79 6.99 7.76 0.81
CA ALA A 79 7.59 6.92 -0.21
C ALA A 79 7.13 5.45 -0.10
N ASP A 80 7.11 4.87 1.10
CA ASP A 80 6.62 3.50 1.28
C ASP A 80 5.13 3.40 0.95
N HIS A 81 4.35 4.45 1.24
CA HIS A 81 2.93 4.54 0.84
C HIS A 81 2.79 4.46 -0.69
N TYR A 82 3.61 5.23 -1.42
CA TYR A 82 3.67 5.19 -2.88
C TYR A 82 4.05 3.81 -3.42
N PHE A 83 5.08 3.17 -2.85
CA PHE A 83 5.54 1.87 -3.31
C PHE A 83 4.52 0.76 -3.05
N PHE A 84 3.82 0.81 -1.92
CA PHE A 84 2.74 -0.12 -1.59
C PHE A 84 1.59 -0.03 -2.60
N LEU A 85 1.05 1.16 -2.85
CA LEU A 85 -0.01 1.36 -3.85
C LEU A 85 0.43 0.97 -5.25
N SER A 86 1.68 1.28 -5.62
CA SER A 86 2.25 0.89 -6.90
C SER A 86 2.32 -0.63 -7.06
N ALA A 87 2.77 -1.35 -6.03
CA ALA A 87 2.80 -2.81 -6.04
C ALA A 87 1.39 -3.41 -6.19
N ALA A 88 0.41 -2.89 -5.44
CA ALA A 88 -0.98 -3.34 -5.52
C ALA A 88 -1.58 -3.10 -6.92
N ALA A 89 -1.33 -1.94 -7.52
CA ALA A 89 -1.77 -1.62 -8.87
C ALA A 89 -1.14 -2.54 -9.93
N GLN A 90 0.14 -2.89 -9.78
CA GLN A 90 0.81 -3.81 -10.72
C GLN A 90 0.29 -5.24 -10.57
N LEU A 91 0.00 -5.69 -9.34
CA LEU A 91 -0.69 -6.96 -9.13
C LEU A 91 -2.05 -6.97 -9.82
N HIS A 92 -2.86 -5.93 -9.60
CA HIS A 92 -4.18 -5.80 -10.21
C HIS A 92 -4.11 -5.85 -11.75
N LYS A 93 -3.17 -5.14 -12.37
CA LYS A 93 -2.93 -5.21 -13.83
C LYS A 93 -2.61 -6.62 -14.33
N CYS A 94 -1.92 -7.43 -13.52
CA CYS A 94 -1.62 -8.82 -13.87
C CYS A 94 -2.88 -9.70 -13.73
N VAL A 95 -3.58 -9.57 -12.61
CA VAL A 95 -4.81 -10.31 -12.28
C VAL A 95 -5.91 -10.04 -13.31
N SER A 96 -6.13 -8.77 -13.68
CA SER A 96 -7.18 -8.38 -14.62
C SER A 96 -6.98 -8.94 -16.05
N ARG A 97 -5.76 -9.36 -16.39
CA ARG A 97 -5.42 -10.02 -17.67
C ARG A 97 -5.55 -11.54 -17.62
N LEU A 98 -5.90 -12.08 -16.45
CA LEU A 98 -6.14 -13.49 -16.19
C LEU A 98 -7.63 -13.69 -15.82
N SER A 99 -8.55 -13.07 -16.55
CA SER A 99 -10.00 -13.14 -16.27
C SER A 99 -10.55 -14.56 -16.23
N ASP A 100 -9.99 -15.45 -17.05
CA ASP A 100 -10.44 -16.85 -17.15
C ASP A 100 -9.98 -17.72 -15.97
N ASP A 101 -9.09 -17.19 -15.11
CA ASP A 101 -8.48 -17.92 -14.00
C ASP A 101 -9.32 -17.87 -12.72
N GLY A 102 -10.44 -17.13 -12.72
CA GLY A 102 -11.30 -16.98 -11.54
C GLY A 102 -10.66 -16.21 -10.38
N LEU A 103 -9.63 -15.40 -10.67
CA LEU A 103 -8.88 -14.66 -9.65
C LEU A 103 -9.75 -13.63 -8.93
N PRO A 104 -9.49 -13.36 -7.63
CA PRO A 104 -10.26 -12.39 -6.87
C PRO A 104 -9.97 -10.97 -7.35
N GLU A 105 -11.00 -10.14 -7.41
CA GLU A 105 -10.86 -8.69 -7.63
C GLU A 105 -10.34 -8.01 -6.35
N PRO A 106 -9.50 -6.97 -6.46
CA PRO A 106 -9.04 -6.24 -5.29
C PRO A 106 -10.19 -5.48 -4.63
N PRO A 107 -10.18 -5.38 -3.29
CA PRO A 107 -11.07 -4.45 -2.60
C PRO A 107 -10.75 -3.03 -3.11
N ASN A 108 -11.79 -2.29 -3.50
CA ASN A 108 -11.64 -0.92 -4.00
C ASN A 108 -10.65 -0.79 -5.18
N ALA A 109 -10.67 -1.71 -6.15
CA ALA A 109 -9.78 -1.72 -7.32
C ALA A 109 -9.63 -0.35 -8.02
N ARG A 110 -10.75 0.37 -8.22
CA ARG A 110 -10.74 1.73 -8.78
C ARG A 110 -9.96 2.71 -7.90
N MET A 111 -10.11 2.59 -6.59
CA MET A 111 -9.45 3.48 -5.63
C MET A 111 -7.94 3.30 -5.64
N ILE A 112 -7.47 2.05 -5.58
CA ILE A 112 -6.04 1.73 -5.65
C ILE A 112 -5.41 2.36 -6.89
N MET A 113 -6.08 2.26 -8.04
CA MET A 113 -5.60 2.85 -9.29
C MET A 113 -5.58 4.38 -9.26
N LEU A 114 -6.64 5.02 -8.74
CA LEU A 114 -6.71 6.48 -8.62
C LEU A 114 -5.64 7.02 -7.68
N LEU A 115 -5.48 6.41 -6.50
CA LEU A 115 -4.48 6.81 -5.51
C LEU A 115 -3.07 6.62 -6.07
N ARG A 116 -2.78 5.46 -6.68
CA ARG A 116 -1.50 5.23 -7.36
C ARG A 116 -1.21 6.30 -8.41
N ASN A 117 -2.18 6.59 -9.29
CA ASN A 117 -2.01 7.60 -10.34
C ASN A 117 -1.85 9.01 -9.78
N PHE A 118 -2.50 9.34 -8.68
CA PHE A 118 -2.27 10.61 -7.98
C PHE A 118 -0.85 10.67 -7.43
N THR A 119 -0.41 9.62 -6.73
CA THR A 119 0.93 9.59 -6.12
C THR A 119 2.06 9.60 -7.14
N GLU A 120 1.86 9.06 -8.36
CA GLU A 120 2.84 9.17 -9.46
C GLU A 120 2.96 10.60 -10.03
N HIS A 121 1.93 11.42 -9.86
CA HIS A 121 1.85 12.76 -10.44
C HIS A 121 1.69 13.82 -9.34
N TRP A 122 2.27 13.57 -8.17
CA TRP A 122 2.15 14.43 -6.97
C TRP A 122 2.63 15.87 -7.23
N GLU A 123 3.53 16.05 -8.21
CA GLU A 123 4.07 17.33 -8.66
C GLU A 123 3.06 18.23 -9.39
N ASP A 124 1.93 17.68 -9.85
CA ASP A 124 0.84 18.44 -10.48
C ASP A 124 -0.50 18.29 -9.70
N PRO A 125 -0.70 19.10 -8.65
CA PRO A 125 -1.91 19.06 -7.82
C PRO A 125 -3.21 19.47 -8.53
N ALA A 126 -3.13 19.99 -9.76
CA ALA A 126 -4.25 20.36 -10.61
C ALA A 126 -4.38 19.45 -11.84
N GLY A 127 -3.51 18.45 -11.96
CA GLY A 127 -3.46 17.52 -13.08
C GLY A 127 -4.64 16.55 -13.13
N ARG A 128 -4.72 15.80 -14.22
CA ARG A 128 -5.82 14.86 -14.50
C ARG A 128 -6.10 13.91 -13.33
N SER A 129 -5.06 13.29 -12.76
CA SER A 129 -5.20 12.35 -11.64
C SER A 129 -5.79 13.02 -10.39
N ALA A 130 -5.38 14.25 -10.09
CA ALA A 130 -5.89 15.00 -8.94
C ALA A 130 -7.36 15.41 -9.14
N VAL A 131 -7.73 15.84 -10.35
CA VAL A 131 -9.12 16.16 -10.70
C VAL A 131 -9.99 14.90 -10.63
N GLU A 132 -9.52 13.78 -11.17
CA GLU A 132 -10.26 12.51 -11.17
C GLU A 132 -10.45 11.96 -9.76
N LEU A 133 -9.43 12.05 -8.91
CA LEU A 133 -9.51 11.68 -7.50
C LEU A 133 -10.54 12.54 -6.76
N ARG A 134 -10.45 13.88 -6.86
CA ARG A 134 -11.41 14.80 -6.21
C ARG A 134 -12.85 14.65 -6.72
N THR A 135 -13.02 14.32 -8.00
CA THR A 135 -14.36 14.08 -8.57
C THR A 135 -14.96 12.77 -8.06
N THR A 136 -14.11 11.75 -7.87
CA THR A 136 -14.56 10.44 -7.38
C THR A 136 -14.76 10.44 -5.87
N ILE A 137 -13.93 11.17 -5.12
CA ILE A 137 -14.05 11.37 -3.68
C ILE A 137 -13.77 12.85 -3.37
N PRO A 138 -14.83 13.67 -3.24
CA PRO A 138 -14.67 15.09 -2.92
C PRO A 138 -13.91 15.35 -1.62
N ASP A 139 -14.05 14.44 -0.65
CA ASP A 139 -13.46 14.54 0.69
C ASP A 139 -12.09 13.85 0.82
N ALA A 140 -11.51 13.33 -0.27
CA ALA A 140 -10.18 12.72 -0.23
C ALA A 140 -9.13 13.80 0.05
N VAL A 141 -8.24 13.52 1.01
CA VAL A 141 -7.18 14.44 1.42
C VAL A 141 -5.85 13.76 1.17
N PRO A 142 -5.28 13.87 -0.04
CA PRO A 142 -4.20 12.97 -0.47
C PRO A 142 -3.05 12.84 0.53
N GLY A 143 -2.72 11.60 0.87
CA GLY A 143 -1.70 11.28 1.86
C GLY A 143 -2.27 11.12 3.27
N ARG A 144 -3.60 11.14 3.44
CA ARG A 144 -4.26 10.86 4.71
C ARG A 144 -4.15 9.37 5.02
N LEU A 145 -3.56 9.11 6.18
CA LEU A 145 -3.55 7.81 6.83
C LEU A 145 -4.55 7.84 7.99
N ALA A 146 -5.38 6.82 8.08
CA ALA A 146 -6.24 6.58 9.22
C ALA A 146 -5.82 5.28 9.92
N TYR A 147 -5.70 5.35 11.24
CA TYR A 147 -5.33 4.22 12.07
C TYR A 147 -6.56 3.70 12.78
N THR A 148 -6.84 2.42 12.60
CA THR A 148 -7.79 1.70 13.43
C THR A 148 -7.02 0.73 14.33
N LYS A 149 -7.71 0.12 15.29
CA LYS A 149 -7.09 -0.91 16.15
C LYS A 149 -6.54 -2.11 15.35
N HIS A 150 -7.03 -2.30 14.12
CA HIS A 150 -6.79 -3.50 13.33
C HIS A 150 -6.25 -3.23 11.93
N ASP A 151 -6.08 -1.96 11.53
CA ASP A 151 -5.75 -1.61 10.16
C ASP A 151 -5.12 -0.23 10.01
N ILE A 152 -4.39 -0.06 8.91
CA ILE A 152 -3.95 1.23 8.38
C ILE A 152 -4.75 1.45 7.10
N GLU A 153 -5.57 2.48 7.09
CA GLU A 153 -6.34 2.87 5.92
C GLU A 153 -5.67 4.02 5.19
N ILE A 154 -5.51 3.86 3.89
CA ILE A 154 -5.01 4.87 2.96
C ILE A 154 -6.21 5.44 2.22
N GLU A 155 -6.68 6.63 2.59
CA GLU A 155 -7.86 7.25 1.96
C GLU A 155 -9.09 6.32 1.90
N GLY A 156 -9.31 5.53 2.95
CA GLY A 156 -10.41 4.54 3.02
C GLY A 156 -10.10 3.21 2.32
N VAL A 157 -8.87 2.99 1.85
CA VAL A 157 -8.41 1.70 1.35
C VAL A 157 -7.62 0.98 2.44
N SER A 158 -8.17 -0.15 2.89
CA SER A 158 -7.56 -1.04 3.88
C SER A 158 -6.23 -1.63 3.38
N MET A 159 -5.14 -1.38 4.12
CA MET A 159 -3.86 -2.03 3.86
C MET A 159 -3.97 -3.54 4.06
N TYR A 160 -4.61 -3.97 5.16
CA TYR A 160 -4.82 -5.38 5.45
C TYR A 160 -5.64 -6.09 4.36
N GLY A 161 -6.72 -5.47 3.89
CA GLY A 161 -7.55 -5.99 2.82
C GLY A 161 -6.80 -6.18 1.50
N ILE A 162 -5.88 -5.26 1.16
CA ILE A 162 -4.99 -5.43 0.00
C ILE A 162 -4.03 -6.61 0.22
N VAL A 163 -3.48 -6.76 1.43
CA VAL A 163 -2.56 -7.86 1.74
C VAL A 163 -3.26 -9.22 1.67
N GLU A 164 -4.47 -9.35 2.24
CA GLU A 164 -5.29 -10.56 2.15
C GLU A 164 -5.60 -10.91 0.69
N TRP A 165 -6.10 -9.93 -0.07
CA TRP A 165 -6.36 -10.10 -1.50
C TRP A 165 -5.12 -10.55 -2.26
N SER A 166 -3.96 -9.95 -1.99
CA SER A 166 -2.71 -10.30 -2.67
C SER A 166 -2.29 -11.75 -2.41
N THR A 167 -2.52 -12.23 -1.18
CA THR A 167 -2.24 -13.59 -0.74
C THR A 167 -3.16 -14.58 -1.45
N ASP A 168 -4.44 -14.23 -1.58
CA ASP A 168 -5.42 -15.04 -2.29
C ASP A 168 -5.13 -15.13 -3.79
N ALA A 169 -4.81 -14.00 -4.42
CA ALA A 169 -4.40 -13.96 -5.82
C ALA A 169 -3.17 -14.85 -6.07
N ALA A 170 -2.15 -14.77 -5.21
CA ALA A 170 -0.95 -15.61 -5.30
C ALA A 170 -1.28 -17.09 -5.11
N ARG A 171 -2.14 -17.44 -4.15
CA ARG A 171 -2.58 -18.81 -3.89
C ARG A 171 -3.28 -19.42 -5.10
N GLN A 172 -4.20 -18.69 -5.72
CA GLN A 172 -4.92 -19.16 -6.91
C GLN A 172 -4.00 -19.27 -8.13
N CYS A 173 -3.09 -18.30 -8.34
CA CYS A 173 -2.08 -18.41 -9.40
C CYS A 173 -1.22 -19.67 -9.28
N ARG A 174 -0.88 -20.09 -8.05
CA ARG A 174 -0.17 -21.36 -7.80
C ARG A 174 -1.02 -22.58 -8.11
N ALA A 175 -2.31 -22.56 -7.75
CA ALA A 175 -3.24 -23.65 -8.02
C ALA A 175 -3.40 -23.87 -9.54
N ASN A 176 -3.71 -22.80 -10.29
CA ASN A 176 -3.93 -22.85 -11.74
C ASN A 176 -2.66 -23.30 -12.50
N ARG A 177 -1.47 -22.96 -11.99
CA ARG A 177 -0.20 -23.44 -12.57
C ARG A 177 -0.01 -24.95 -12.36
N ARG A 178 -0.42 -25.51 -11.22
CA ARG A 178 -0.31 -26.96 -10.95
C ARG A 178 -1.26 -27.76 -11.82
N GLU A 179 -2.47 -27.27 -12.03
CA GLU A 179 -3.46 -27.88 -12.92
C GLU A 179 -2.93 -27.98 -14.36
N LEU A 180 -2.36 -26.89 -14.89
CA LEU A 180 -1.75 -26.89 -16.22
C LEU A 180 -0.54 -27.84 -16.34
N ALA A 181 0.28 -27.97 -15.29
CA ALA A 181 1.39 -28.92 -15.28
C ALA A 181 0.92 -30.39 -15.22
N GLY A 182 -0.24 -30.65 -14.62
CA GLY A 182 -0.88 -31.97 -14.62
C GLY A 182 -1.61 -32.33 -15.92
N LEU A 183 -1.85 -31.35 -16.78
CA LEU A 183 -2.50 -31.49 -18.10
C LEU A 183 -1.50 -31.61 -19.26
N GLU A 184 -0.20 -31.43 -19.05
CA GLU A 184 0.78 -31.71 -20.10
C GLU A 184 0.83 -33.23 -20.35
N PRO A 185 0.52 -33.70 -21.57
CA PRO A 185 0.64 -35.12 -21.88
C PRO A 185 2.11 -35.48 -21.72
N THR A 186 2.38 -36.44 -20.84
CA THR A 186 3.71 -37.02 -20.67
C THR A 186 4.18 -37.43 -22.06
N ARG A 187 5.10 -36.66 -22.66
CA ARG A 187 5.80 -37.12 -23.87
C ARG A 187 6.67 -38.28 -23.42
N ARG A 188 6.08 -39.48 -23.44
CA ARG A 188 6.79 -40.74 -23.36
C ARG A 188 7.66 -40.81 -24.62
N THR A 189 8.93 -40.51 -24.47
CA THR A 189 10.00 -41.03 -25.34
C THR A 189 10.28 -42.47 -24.97
#